data_AF-A0A7S2GC04-F1
#
_entry.id   AF-A0A7S2GC04-F1
#
_cell.length_a   1.000
_cell.length_b   1.000
_cell.length_c   1.000
_cell.angle_alpha   90.00
_cell.angle_beta   90.00
_cell.angle_gamma   90.00
#
_symmetry.space_group_name_H-M   'P 1'
#
loop_
_entity.id
_entity.type
_entity.pdbx_description
1 polymer ?
#
loop_
_entity_poly.entity_id
_entity_poly.type
_entity_poly.pdbx_seq_one_letter_code
_entity_poly.pdbx_strand_id
1 'polypeptide(L)'
;DGKKVPRLEYEGYVPMAEKEMESICKQIRERWEVEHIAMEHRLGICPIQEASVLIAVSSAHRKEALEAAQYAIDTLKSSVPIWKKEFYETDDSSAVWKENKEWAGGSLIGGAQILEDAATSSSSDSQLA
;
A
#
# COMPACT_ATOMS: atom_id res chain seq x y z
N ASP A 1 13.97 21.98 5.49
CA ASP A 1 13.39 23.26 5.96
C ASP A 1 13.54 23.56 7.46
N GLY A 2 14.15 22.72 8.30
CA GLY A 2 14.52 23.12 9.69
C GLY A 2 13.36 23.47 10.65
N LYS A 3 12.11 23.45 10.19
CA LYS A 3 10.91 23.68 11.00
C LYS A 3 10.65 22.49 11.90
N LYS A 4 10.38 22.73 13.19
CA LYS A 4 10.00 21.69 14.15
C LYS A 4 8.58 21.21 13.89
N VAL A 5 8.41 19.89 13.86
CA VAL A 5 7.13 19.21 13.64
C VAL A 5 6.72 18.53 14.95
N PRO A 6 5.96 19.17 15.86
CA PRO A 6 5.60 18.59 17.16
C PRO A 6 4.73 17.33 17.09
N ARG A 7 3.98 17.14 15.99
CA ARG A 7 3.10 15.97 15.82
C ARG A 7 2.80 15.68 14.35
N LEU A 8 2.45 14.43 14.10
CA LEU A 8 1.85 13.96 12.86
C LEU A 8 0.38 13.62 13.11
N GLU A 9 -0.44 13.72 12.08
CA GLU A 9 -1.80 13.21 12.09
C GLU A 9 -2.01 12.30 10.88
N TYR A 10 -2.55 11.12 11.12
CA TYR A 10 -2.81 10.12 10.10
C TYR A 10 -4.32 10.02 9.85
N GLU A 11 -4.71 10.20 8.60
CA GLU A 11 -6.08 9.95 8.14
C GLU A 11 -6.05 8.86 7.08
N GLY A 12 -7.09 8.04 7.02
CA GLY A 12 -7.15 6.95 6.06
C GLY A 12 -8.56 6.49 5.79
N TYR A 13 -8.76 5.91 4.61
CA TYR A 13 -10.04 5.30 4.28
C TYR A 13 -10.10 3.89 4.88
N VAL A 14 -10.53 3.82 6.15
CA VAL A 14 -10.42 2.60 6.99
C VAL A 14 -10.93 1.32 6.31
N PRO A 15 -12.15 1.26 5.72
CA PRO A 15 -12.63 0.02 5.11
C PRO A 15 -11.80 -0.46 3.92
N MET A 16 -11.13 0.44 3.20
CA MET A 16 -10.23 0.07 2.11
C MET A 16 -8.84 -0.28 2.65
N ALA A 17 -8.34 0.47 3.64
CA ALA A 17 -7.07 0.19 4.28
C ALA A 17 -7.03 -1.21 4.91
N GLU A 18 -8.08 -1.60 5.63
CA GLU A 18 -8.21 -2.96 6.19
C GLU A 18 -8.16 -4.03 5.09
N LYS A 19 -8.93 -3.85 4.01
CA LYS A 19 -8.93 -4.78 2.86
C LYS A 19 -7.57 -4.89 2.17
N GLU A 20 -6.88 -3.77 1.98
CA GLU A 20 -5.55 -3.76 1.38
C GLU A 20 -4.53 -4.45 2.30
N MET A 21 -4.56 -4.20 3.62
CA MET A 21 -3.70 -4.90 4.58
C MET A 21 -3.99 -6.41 4.64
N GLU A 22 -5.25 -6.83 4.56
CA GLU A 22 -5.63 -8.23 4.43
C GLU A 22 -5.10 -8.84 3.11
N SER A 23 -5.18 -8.11 2.01
CA SER A 23 -4.64 -8.52 0.71
C SER A 23 -3.12 -8.72 0.78
N ILE A 24 -2.40 -7.80 1.43
CA ILE A 24 -0.95 -7.94 1.68
C ILE A 24 -0.67 -9.21 2.48
N CYS A 25 -1.43 -9.48 3.54
CA CYS A 25 -1.28 -10.70 4.33
C CYS A 25 -1.48 -11.98 3.50
N LYS A 26 -2.45 -11.99 2.58
CA LYS A 26 -2.67 -13.11 1.66
C LYS A 26 -1.49 -13.30 0.71
N GLN A 27 -1.03 -12.23 0.08
CA GLN A 27 0.12 -12.26 -0.84
C GLN A 27 1.41 -12.73 -0.14
N ILE A 28 1.60 -12.38 1.14
CA ILE A 28 2.72 -12.89 1.94
C ILE A 28 2.61 -14.40 2.11
N ARG A 29 1.43 -14.92 2.47
CA ARG A 29 1.21 -16.37 2.67
C ARG A 29 1.36 -17.18 1.38
N GLU A 30 1.18 -16.56 0.22
CA GLU A 30 1.41 -17.20 -1.09
C GLU A 30 2.89 -17.31 -1.46
N ARG A 31 3.75 -16.45 -0.89
CA ARG A 31 5.16 -16.31 -1.27
C ARG A 31 6.14 -16.86 -0.25
N TRP A 32 5.78 -16.84 1.03
CA TRP A 32 6.64 -17.27 2.14
C TRP A 32 5.91 -18.18 3.12
N GLU A 33 6.63 -19.18 3.63
CA GLU A 33 6.18 -20.06 4.72
C GLU A 33 6.22 -19.31 6.05
N VAL A 34 5.11 -18.62 6.38
CA VAL A 34 4.95 -17.84 7.61
C VAL A 34 3.82 -18.39 8.49
N GLU A 35 4.01 -18.34 9.81
CA GLU A 35 3.05 -18.81 10.79
C GLU A 35 1.98 -17.74 11.05
N HIS A 36 2.39 -16.62 11.65
CA HIS A 36 1.52 -15.51 12.01
C HIS A 36 1.98 -14.19 11.39
N ILE A 37 1.01 -13.36 11.03
CA ILE A 37 1.18 -12.00 10.51
C ILE A 37 0.25 -11.09 11.32
N ALA A 38 0.76 -9.97 11.81
CA ALA A 38 -0.03 -8.90 12.40
C ALA A 38 0.40 -7.57 11.79
N MET A 39 -0.56 -6.76 11.35
CA MET A 39 -0.33 -5.46 10.75
C MET A 39 -1.30 -4.46 11.38
N GLU A 40 -0.77 -3.37 11.90
CA GLU A 40 -1.54 -2.30 12.54
C GLU A 40 -0.99 -0.94 12.08
N HIS A 41 -1.90 -0.01 11.80
CA HIS A 41 -1.53 1.36 11.46
C HIS A 41 -2.32 2.35 12.30
N ARG A 42 -1.62 3.22 13.02
CA ARG A 42 -2.23 4.26 13.84
C ARG A 42 -2.95 5.28 12.95
N LEU A 43 -4.15 5.67 13.38
CA LEU A 43 -4.89 6.81 12.84
C LEU A 43 -5.01 7.90 13.91
N GLY A 44 -5.28 9.13 13.47
CA GLY A 44 -5.29 10.30 14.32
C GLY A 44 -3.89 10.76 14.71
N ILE A 45 -3.77 11.37 15.89
CA ILE A 45 -2.54 12.03 16.33
C ILE A 45 -1.46 11.00 16.67
N CYS A 46 -0.30 11.16 16.06
CA CYS A 46 0.93 10.45 16.38
C CYS A 46 1.99 11.45 16.85
N PRO A 47 2.35 11.45 18.15
CA PRO A 47 3.47 12.22 18.66
C PRO A 47 4.77 11.87 17.93
N ILE A 48 5.74 12.79 17.92
CA ILE A 48 7.09 12.46 17.43
C ILE A 48 7.65 11.31 18.28
N GLN A 49 8.47 10.46 17.66
CA GLN A 49 9.16 9.32 18.29
C GLN A 49 8.24 8.15 18.66
N GLU A 50 6.95 8.24 18.33
CA GLU A 50 6.00 7.14 18.46
C GLU A 50 5.90 6.32 17.17
N ALA A 51 5.57 5.04 17.31
CA ALA A 51 5.34 4.16 16.17
C ALA A 51 4.00 4.48 15.49
N SER A 52 4.05 4.71 14.18
CA SER A 52 2.86 4.91 13.34
C SER A 52 2.35 3.61 12.71
N VAL A 53 3.22 2.64 12.48
CA VAL A 53 2.91 1.35 11.89
C VAL A 53 3.63 0.25 12.66
N LEU A 54 2.96 -0.87 12.85
CA LEU A 54 3.51 -2.09 13.42
C LEU A 54 3.25 -3.25 12.46
N ILE A 55 4.30 -3.98 12.14
CA ILE A 55 4.24 -5.20 11.34
C ILE A 55 5.03 -6.26 12.10
N ALA A 56 4.37 -7.38 12.38
CA ALA A 56 5.00 -8.55 12.99
C ALA A 56 4.75 -9.76 12.10
N VAL A 57 5.83 -10.48 11.78
CA VAL A 57 5.78 -11.72 11.01
C VAL A 57 6.59 -12.78 11.75
N SER A 58 6.04 -13.99 11.84
CA SER A 58 6.70 -15.16 12.43
C SER A 58 6.80 -16.28 11.41
N SER A 59 7.89 -17.04 11.47
CA SER A 59 8.18 -18.20 10.62
C SER A 59 9.19 -19.10 11.30
N ALA A 60 9.24 -20.36 10.88
CA ALA A 60 10.19 -21.35 11.41
C ALA A 60 11.66 -20.95 11.21
N HIS A 61 11.94 -20.19 10.15
CA HIS A 61 13.27 -19.72 9.78
C HIS A 61 13.25 -18.21 9.59
N ARG A 62 14.31 -17.53 10.05
CA ARG A 62 14.35 -16.06 10.10
C ARG A 62 14.29 -15.38 8.73
N LYS A 63 14.70 -16.08 7.65
CA LYS A 63 14.82 -15.47 6.33
C LYS A 63 13.44 -15.05 5.81
N GLU A 64 12.49 -15.95 5.96
CA GLU A 64 11.11 -15.85 5.53
C GLU A 64 10.41 -14.70 6.28
N ALA A 65 10.53 -14.63 7.61
CA ALA A 65 9.97 -13.52 8.39
C ALA A 65 10.57 -12.17 8.01
N LEU A 66 11.89 -12.09 7.80
CA LEU A 66 12.56 -10.83 7.46
C LEU A 66 12.17 -10.33 6.05
N GLU A 67 12.15 -11.23 5.06
CA GLU A 67 11.75 -10.89 3.69
C GLU A 67 10.27 -10.52 3.61
N ALA A 68 9.40 -11.27 4.30
CA ALA A 68 7.97 -10.98 4.36
C ALA A 68 7.67 -9.65 5.08
N ALA A 69 8.37 -9.34 6.17
CA ALA A 69 8.19 -8.07 6.89
C ALA A 69 8.62 -6.87 6.03
N GLN A 70 9.72 -6.99 5.28
CA GLN A 70 10.17 -5.97 4.33
C GLN A 70 9.13 -5.78 3.22
N TYR A 71 8.64 -6.87 2.63
CA TYR A 71 7.59 -6.81 1.62
C TYR A 71 6.31 -6.16 2.15
N ALA A 72 5.91 -6.47 3.38
CA ALA A 72 4.71 -5.93 4.02
C ALA A 72 4.79 -4.40 4.16
N ILE A 73 5.92 -3.86 4.65
CA ILE A 73 6.05 -2.40 4.83
C ILE A 73 6.12 -1.67 3.48
N ASP A 74 6.82 -2.21 2.50
CA ASP A 74 6.95 -1.59 1.17
C ASP A 74 5.60 -1.59 0.43
N THR A 75 4.87 -2.69 0.52
CA THR A 75 3.54 -2.80 -0.10
C THR A 75 2.53 -1.92 0.64
N LEU A 76 2.55 -1.88 1.97
CA LEU A 76 1.69 -1.00 2.75
C LEU A 76 1.88 0.46 2.36
N LYS A 77 3.13 0.93 2.25
CA LYS A 77 3.42 2.33 1.89
C LYS A 77 3.00 2.69 0.46
N SER A 78 2.91 1.71 -0.43
CA SER A 78 2.56 1.92 -1.84
C SER A 78 1.09 1.73 -2.18
N SER A 79 0.33 0.90 -1.46
CA SER A 79 -1.06 0.56 -1.80
C SER A 79 -2.11 0.96 -0.75
N VAL A 80 -1.74 1.12 0.53
CA VAL A 80 -2.73 1.37 1.59
C VAL A 80 -3.08 2.87 1.64
N PRO A 81 -4.37 3.26 1.53
CA PRO A 81 -4.80 4.66 1.47
C PRO A 81 -4.79 5.31 2.86
N ILE A 82 -3.59 5.58 3.38
CA ILE A 82 -3.34 6.31 4.62
C ILE A 82 -2.38 7.47 4.32
N TRP A 83 -2.80 8.68 4.69
CA TRP A 83 -2.07 9.92 4.45
C TRP A 83 -1.59 10.52 5.76
N LYS A 84 -0.43 11.19 5.73
CA LYS A 84 0.12 11.89 6.88
C LYS A 84 0.03 13.40 6.69
N LYS A 85 -0.34 14.10 7.76
CA LYS A 85 -0.37 15.55 7.86
C LYS A 85 0.67 16.00 8.88
N GLU A 86 1.55 16.91 8.47
CA GLU A 86 2.58 17.49 9.35
C GLU A 86 2.06 18.81 9.92
N PHE A 87 2.11 18.95 11.26
CA PHE A 87 1.82 20.20 11.96
C PHE A 87 3.15 20.86 12.37
N TYR A 88 3.27 22.17 12.19
CA TYR A 88 4.50 22.92 12.47
C TYR A 88 4.31 23.85 13.67
N GLU A 89 5.33 23.92 14.54
CA GLU A 89 5.32 24.70 15.80
C GLU A 89 4.99 26.19 15.64
N THR A 90 5.29 26.76 14.47
CA THR A 90 5.17 28.20 14.21
C THR A 90 3.78 28.65 13.80
N ASP A 91 2.89 27.73 13.38
CA ASP A 91 1.53 28.07 12.94
C ASP A 91 0.66 26.81 12.80
N ASP A 92 -0.23 26.57 13.78
CA ASP A 92 -1.20 25.45 13.77
C ASP A 92 -2.15 25.48 12.57
N SER A 93 -2.30 26.64 11.90
CA SER A 93 -3.12 26.79 10.69
C SER A 93 -2.40 26.39 9.40
N SER A 94 -1.10 26.09 9.47
CA SER A 94 -0.23 25.76 8.33
C SER A 94 0.04 24.27 8.13
N ALA A 95 -0.90 23.40 8.49
CA ALA A 95 -0.72 21.97 8.38
C ALA A 95 -0.64 21.50 6.91
N VAL A 96 0.43 20.77 6.56
CA VAL A 96 0.70 20.34 5.18
C VAL A 96 0.48 18.85 5.03
N TRP A 97 -0.36 18.46 4.07
CA TRP A 97 -0.51 17.08 3.63
C TRP A 97 0.75 16.62 2.89
N LYS A 98 1.27 15.46 3.28
CA LYS A 98 2.37 14.81 2.56
C LYS A 98 1.84 13.55 1.91
N GLU A 99 2.03 13.48 0.61
CA GLU A 99 1.84 12.24 -0.16
C GLU A 99 2.95 11.24 0.18
N ASN A 100 2.63 9.95 0.17
CA ASN A 100 3.66 8.90 0.15
C ASN A 100 4.26 8.86 -1.25
N LYS A 101 5.57 9.08 -1.36
CA LYS A 101 6.29 9.05 -2.65
C LYS A 101 6.26 7.65 -3.28
N GLU A 102 5.98 6.66 -2.46
CA GLU A 102 5.92 5.24 -2.77
C GLU A 102 4.57 4.82 -3.34
N TRP A 103 3.56 5.70 -3.35
CA TRP A 103 2.23 5.41 -3.89
C TRP A 103 2.31 5.10 -5.40
N ALA A 104 2.00 3.85 -5.76
CA ALA A 104 2.11 3.36 -7.14
C ALA A 104 0.86 3.68 -7.99
N GLY A 105 0.02 4.63 -7.58
CA GLY A 105 -1.12 5.08 -8.38
C GLY A 105 -2.19 4.01 -8.56
N GLY A 106 -2.73 3.44 -7.48
CA GLY A 106 -3.94 2.59 -7.53
C GLY A 106 -3.93 1.54 -8.65
N SER A 107 -2.77 0.91 -8.90
CA SER A 107 -2.70 -0.18 -9.87
C SER A 107 -3.52 -1.34 -9.32
N LEU A 108 -4.66 -1.58 -9.96
CA LEU A 108 -5.63 -2.63 -9.67
C LEU A 108 -4.89 -3.95 -9.40
N ILE A 109 -5.01 -4.44 -8.17
CA ILE A 109 -4.80 -5.84 -7.83
C ILE A 109 -5.58 -6.69 -8.83
N GLY A 110 -4.85 -7.53 -9.57
CA GLY A 110 -5.23 -8.09 -10.87
C GLY A 110 -6.48 -8.98 -10.89
N GLY A 111 -7.12 -9.02 -12.05
CA GLY A 111 -8.19 -9.99 -12.34
C GLY A 111 -9.14 -9.67 -13.48
N ALA A 112 -8.67 -9.22 -14.65
CA ALA A 112 -9.36 -9.37 -15.95
C ALA A 112 -8.43 -9.00 -17.10
N GLN A 113 -7.61 -9.95 -17.55
CA GLN A 113 -7.09 -9.91 -18.91
C GLN A 113 -8.30 -10.17 -19.83
N ILE A 114 -8.84 -9.13 -20.46
CA ILE A 114 -9.75 -9.34 -21.59
C ILE A 114 -8.89 -10.01 -22.67
N LEU A 115 -9.25 -11.26 -22.96
CA LEU A 115 -8.77 -12.02 -24.10
C LEU A 115 -9.21 -11.29 -25.37
N GLU A 116 -8.30 -10.57 -26.01
CA GLU A 116 -8.39 -10.29 -27.44
C GLU A 116 -7.33 -11.14 -28.13
N ASP A 117 -7.69 -12.36 -28.49
CA ASP A 117 -7.03 -13.12 -29.54
C ASP A 117 -8.06 -14.03 -30.20
N ALA A 118 -8.55 -13.62 -31.38
CA ALA A 118 -8.82 -14.47 -32.55
C ALA A 118 -9.77 -13.79 -33.55
N ALA A 119 -9.25 -12.89 -34.38
CA ALA A 119 -9.75 -12.65 -35.74
C ALA A 119 -8.72 -11.91 -36.63
N THR A 120 -7.50 -12.42 -36.72
CA THR A 120 -6.75 -12.40 -37.99
C THR A 120 -6.81 -13.84 -38.48
N SER A 121 -7.23 -14.22 -39.67
CA SER A 121 -7.23 -13.64 -41.01
C SER A 121 -8.22 -14.48 -41.84
N SER A 122 -8.83 -14.02 -42.92
CA SER A 122 -8.15 -13.85 -44.21
C SER A 122 -9.14 -13.45 -45.32
N SER A 123 -8.60 -12.68 -46.26
CA SER A 123 -8.87 -12.69 -47.70
C SER A 123 -10.22 -12.27 -48.29
N SER A 124 -10.19 -11.08 -48.90
CA SER A 124 -10.37 -10.83 -50.35
C SER A 124 -11.43 -11.62 -51.12
N ASP A 125 -12.50 -10.91 -51.51
CA ASP A 125 -13.18 -10.89 -52.82
C ASP A 125 -14.53 -10.20 -52.59
N SER A 126 -15.16 -9.42 -53.46
CA SER A 126 -14.94 -8.98 -54.83
C SER A 126 -15.99 -7.88 -55.12
N GLN A 127 -15.78 -7.14 -56.20
CA GLN A 127 -16.72 -6.21 -56.81
C GLN A 127 -18.14 -6.79 -56.99
N LEU A 128 -19.19 -5.96 -56.85
CA LEU A 128 -20.22 -5.66 -57.88
C LEU A 128 -21.54 -5.12 -57.26
N ALA A 129 -22.11 -4.15 -57.99
CA ALA A 129 -23.47 -3.58 -57.95
C ALA A 129 -23.77 -2.49 -56.90
#